data_AF-A0A662NID6-F1
#
_entry.id   AF-A0A662NID6-F1
#
_cell.length_a   1.000
_cell.length_b   1.000
_cell.length_c   1.000
_cell.angle_alpha   90.00
_cell.angle_beta   90.00
_cell.angle_gamma   90.00
#
_symmetry.space_group_name_H-M   'P 1'
#
loop_
_entity.id
_entity.type
_entity.pdbx_description
1 polymer ?
#
loop_
_entity_poly.entity_id
_entity_poly.type
_entity_poly.pdbx_seq_one_letter_code
_entity_poly.pdbx_strand_id
1 'polypeptide(L)'
;MHEIAIRMTRRNHNAFVHLLGALEFQGFDIGELLITKDFNEILRAKPKLVLYSFFTEEVWDVEREINILKEKTSALLVAGGYHATAMPRHTLRMGFDIAVIGEGEEVVFKLLEALKRSSFRITKELMNISGLAFYLNDNFVFTGFARIEDFTKFPPFAESSRLIAPIEISRGCPFGCYYCQTPYAKGFRMRHRPIEQIVKYSRRMKDMRYITPNAFAYGSPGAVLRLEKLEALLKALQPLRKEGRRLFYGTFPSEVRPEFVKPETLELLIKYADNRRLAIGAQSGDDEMLKAMHRLHTREDVRQAVESMLEYGIEPVVDFIVGLPNENEESQRKSIEFMKWIMKKGGKVRAHYFMPLPGTPWARCKPSPLSEEMKKFLGRMAAKGYIEGSWGVQIELSKKLQKLIEEFYEESPSYVGNLRQVC
;
A
#
# COMPACT_ATOMS: atom_id res chain seq x y z
N MET A 1 0.79 -32.37 -10.40
CA MET A 1 0.27 -31.15 -11.07
C MET A 1 -0.22 -30.22 -9.98
N HIS A 2 0.15 -28.95 -10.00
CA HIS A 2 -0.20 -28.01 -8.94
C HIS A 2 -1.72 -27.77 -8.91
N GLU A 3 -2.38 -28.04 -7.79
CA GLU A 3 -3.82 -27.82 -7.65
C GLU A 3 -4.17 -26.34 -7.41
N ILE A 4 -3.21 -25.55 -6.93
CA ILE A 4 -3.38 -24.14 -6.57
C ILE A 4 -2.35 -23.31 -7.34
N ALA A 5 -2.79 -22.22 -7.95
CA ALA A 5 -1.92 -21.24 -8.58
C ALA A 5 -2.03 -19.87 -7.93
N ILE A 6 -0.92 -19.14 -7.91
CA ILE A 6 -0.83 -17.73 -7.51
C ILE A 6 -0.47 -16.91 -8.74
N ARG A 7 -1.33 -15.94 -9.09
CA ARG A 7 -1.05 -14.94 -10.12
C ARG A 7 -0.17 -13.84 -9.54
N MET A 8 1.16 -14.02 -9.62
CA MET A 8 2.14 -13.08 -9.09
C MET A 8 2.66 -12.11 -10.16
N THR A 9 2.26 -10.85 -10.08
CA THR A 9 2.72 -9.75 -10.93
C THR A 9 3.78 -8.92 -10.21
N ARG A 10 4.39 -7.96 -10.93
CA ARG A 10 5.31 -7.00 -10.30
C ARG A 10 4.62 -6.10 -9.27
N ARG A 11 3.33 -5.81 -9.46
CA ARG A 11 2.54 -4.91 -8.59
C ARG A 11 2.19 -5.57 -7.27
N ASN A 12 1.81 -6.84 -7.30
CA ASN A 12 1.37 -7.59 -6.12
C ASN A 12 2.47 -8.47 -5.48
N HIS A 13 3.69 -8.46 -6.03
CA HIS A 13 4.83 -9.24 -5.55
C HIS A 13 5.00 -9.20 -4.02
N ASN A 14 5.01 -8.00 -3.43
CA ASN A 14 5.24 -7.87 -1.99
C ASN A 14 4.12 -8.53 -1.16
N ALA A 15 2.86 -8.39 -1.60
CA ALA A 15 1.73 -8.99 -0.91
C ALA A 15 1.84 -10.52 -0.87
N PHE A 16 2.15 -11.15 -2.01
CA PHE A 16 2.31 -12.60 -2.07
C PHE A 16 3.58 -13.08 -1.36
N VAL A 17 4.69 -12.35 -1.43
CA VAL A 17 5.91 -12.72 -0.69
C VAL A 17 5.67 -12.75 0.82
N HIS A 18 4.96 -11.75 1.36
CA HIS A 18 4.54 -11.77 2.77
C HIS A 18 3.57 -12.92 3.07
N LEU A 19 2.59 -13.15 2.18
CA LEU A 19 1.61 -14.22 2.35
C LEU A 19 2.24 -15.63 2.34
N LEU A 20 3.23 -15.87 1.48
CA LEU A 20 3.96 -17.14 1.43
C LEU A 20 4.71 -17.41 2.74
N GLY A 21 5.29 -16.37 3.36
CA GLY A 21 5.90 -16.49 4.69
C GLY A 21 4.91 -16.89 5.77
N ALA A 22 3.69 -16.35 5.73
CA ALA A 22 2.62 -16.74 6.64
C ALA A 22 2.12 -18.17 6.38
N LEU A 23 1.95 -18.57 5.12
CA LEU A 23 1.54 -19.92 4.75
C LEU A 23 2.55 -20.97 5.21
N GLU A 24 3.84 -20.76 4.93
CA GLU A 24 4.92 -21.66 5.37
C GLU A 24 4.98 -21.77 6.90
N PHE A 25 4.89 -20.65 7.62
CA PHE A 25 4.89 -20.67 9.08
C PHE A 25 3.75 -21.48 9.69
N GLN A 26 2.58 -21.46 9.04
CA GLN A 26 1.41 -22.21 9.47
C GLN A 26 1.44 -23.68 9.01
N GLY A 27 2.53 -24.13 8.38
CA GLY A 27 2.75 -25.51 7.97
C GLY A 27 2.24 -25.86 6.57
N PHE A 28 1.86 -24.87 5.76
CA PHE A 28 1.47 -25.12 4.37
C PHE A 28 2.73 -25.34 3.51
N ASP A 29 2.77 -26.44 2.75
CA ASP A 29 3.84 -26.69 1.78
C ASP A 29 3.68 -25.76 0.57
N ILE A 30 4.44 -24.65 0.56
CA ILE A 30 4.41 -23.69 -0.53
C ILE A 30 4.98 -24.24 -1.85
N GLY A 31 5.67 -25.39 -1.82
CA GLY A 31 6.12 -26.12 -3.01
C GLY A 31 4.97 -26.71 -3.83
N GLU A 32 3.79 -26.89 -3.22
CA GLU A 32 2.57 -27.32 -3.92
C GLU A 32 1.98 -26.23 -4.82
N LEU A 33 2.40 -24.97 -4.67
CA LEU A 33 1.82 -23.82 -5.35
C LEU A 33 2.50 -23.56 -6.71
N LEU A 34 1.71 -23.40 -7.76
CA LEU A 34 2.18 -22.79 -9.01
C LEU A 34 2.24 -21.27 -8.83
N ILE A 35 3.41 -20.72 -8.54
CA ILE A 35 3.61 -19.27 -8.41
C ILE A 35 4.16 -18.74 -9.72
N THR A 36 3.37 -17.99 -10.48
CA THR A 36 3.78 -17.53 -11.81
C THR A 36 3.33 -16.12 -12.17
N LYS A 37 4.18 -15.47 -12.97
CA LYS A 37 3.87 -14.21 -13.65
C LYS A 37 3.28 -14.41 -15.04
N ASP A 38 3.43 -15.60 -15.63
CA ASP A 38 2.88 -15.92 -16.95
C ASP A 38 1.46 -16.48 -16.79
N PHE A 39 0.48 -15.71 -17.25
CA PHE A 39 -0.91 -16.12 -17.23
C PHE A 39 -1.15 -17.41 -18.03
N ASN A 40 -0.37 -17.66 -19.09
CA ASN A 40 -0.53 -18.87 -19.90
C ASN A 40 -0.08 -20.14 -19.17
N GLU A 41 0.85 -20.05 -18.20
CA GLU A 41 1.21 -21.18 -17.36
C GLU A 41 0.02 -21.65 -16.51
N ILE A 42 -0.78 -20.71 -16.00
CA ILE A 42 -2.01 -21.01 -15.25
C ILE A 42 -3.01 -21.75 -16.15
N LEU A 43 -3.22 -21.27 -17.38
CA LEU A 43 -4.13 -21.91 -18.33
C LEU A 43 -3.68 -23.32 -18.73
N ARG A 44 -2.37 -23.55 -18.90
CA ARG A 44 -1.82 -24.88 -19.19
C ARG A 44 -1.93 -25.82 -17.99
N ALA A 45 -1.67 -25.31 -16.79
CA ALA A 45 -1.68 -26.10 -15.56
C ALA A 45 -3.09 -26.49 -15.10
N LYS A 46 -4.13 -25.72 -15.50
CA LYS A 46 -5.54 -25.95 -15.13
C LYS A 46 -5.71 -26.24 -13.63
N PRO A 47 -5.25 -25.33 -12.75
CA PRO A 47 -5.37 -25.52 -11.31
C PRO A 47 -6.85 -25.56 -10.90
N LYS A 48 -7.14 -26.14 -9.73
CA LYS A 48 -8.47 -26.11 -9.11
C LYS A 48 -8.77 -24.77 -8.44
N LEU A 49 -7.74 -24.00 -8.10
CA LEU A 49 -7.83 -22.72 -7.42
C LEU A 49 -6.81 -21.72 -7.97
N VAL A 50 -7.21 -20.47 -8.20
CA VAL A 50 -6.28 -19.38 -8.56
C VAL A 50 -6.44 -18.22 -7.58
N LEU A 51 -5.33 -17.81 -6.97
CA LEU A 51 -5.26 -16.68 -6.05
C LEU A 51 -4.77 -15.42 -6.76
N TYR A 52 -5.51 -14.33 -6.59
CA TYR A 52 -5.22 -12.99 -7.07
C TYR A 52 -5.04 -12.01 -5.91
N SER A 53 -4.20 -11.01 -6.10
CA SER A 53 -4.15 -9.81 -5.27
C SER A 53 -3.90 -8.63 -6.18
N PHE A 54 -4.70 -7.57 -6.07
CA PHE A 54 -4.59 -6.44 -6.99
C PHE A 54 -5.08 -5.13 -6.37
N PHE A 55 -4.56 -4.03 -6.92
CA PHE A 55 -5.05 -2.68 -6.63
C PHE A 55 -6.16 -2.27 -7.61
N THR A 56 -6.94 -1.24 -7.27
CA THR A 56 -8.08 -0.82 -8.10
C THR A 56 -7.65 -0.39 -9.50
N GLU A 57 -6.42 0.12 -9.67
CA GLU A 57 -5.90 0.49 -11.00
C GLU A 57 -5.77 -0.70 -11.96
N GLU A 58 -5.71 -1.93 -11.43
CA GLU A 58 -5.52 -3.16 -12.20
C GLU A 58 -6.84 -3.85 -12.58
N VAL A 59 -7.99 -3.31 -12.17
CA VAL A 59 -9.32 -3.92 -12.31
C VAL A 59 -9.59 -4.41 -13.74
N TRP A 60 -9.37 -3.57 -14.76
CA TRP A 60 -9.68 -3.93 -16.15
C TRP A 60 -8.74 -4.98 -16.72
N ASP A 61 -7.50 -5.04 -16.26
CA ASP A 61 -6.54 -6.06 -16.70
C ASP A 61 -6.88 -7.41 -16.06
N VAL A 62 -7.23 -7.37 -14.77
CA VAL A 62 -7.67 -8.54 -14.00
C VAL A 62 -9.00 -9.09 -14.53
N GLU A 63 -9.97 -8.23 -14.87
CA GLU A 63 -11.25 -8.64 -15.46
C GLU A 63 -11.08 -9.43 -16.77
N ARG A 64 -10.16 -8.98 -17.64
CA ARG A 64 -9.85 -9.71 -18.88
C ARG A 64 -9.25 -11.09 -18.59
N GLU A 65 -8.36 -11.21 -17.61
CA GLU A 65 -7.81 -12.51 -17.20
C GLU A 65 -8.90 -13.43 -16.63
N ILE A 66 -9.82 -12.91 -15.80
CA ILE A 66 -10.93 -13.68 -15.21
C ILE A 66 -11.85 -14.23 -16.28
N ASN A 67 -12.25 -13.42 -17.27
CA ASN A 67 -13.14 -13.85 -18.35
C ASN A 67 -12.52 -15.04 -19.11
N ILE A 68 -11.23 -14.97 -19.42
CA ILE A 68 -10.52 -16.07 -20.07
C ILE A 68 -10.43 -17.32 -19.16
N LEU A 69 -10.17 -17.14 -17.85
CA LEU A 69 -10.12 -18.27 -16.91
C LEU A 69 -11.47 -18.97 -16.79
N LYS A 70 -12.58 -18.23 -16.76
CA LYS A 70 -13.93 -18.79 -16.70
C LYS A 70 -14.32 -19.56 -17.96
N GLU A 71 -13.89 -19.08 -19.13
CA GLU A 71 -14.12 -19.78 -20.39
C GLU A 71 -13.30 -21.06 -20.52
N LYS A 72 -12.06 -21.07 -20.00
CA LYS A 72 -11.08 -22.13 -20.28
C LYS A 72 -10.86 -23.10 -19.13
N THR A 73 -11.31 -22.78 -17.92
CA THR A 73 -11.05 -23.55 -16.71
C THR A 73 -12.29 -23.57 -15.80
N SER A 74 -12.36 -24.55 -14.90
CA SER A 74 -13.34 -24.60 -13.81
C SER A 74 -12.71 -24.23 -12.47
N ALA A 75 -11.64 -23.44 -12.48
CA ALA A 75 -10.91 -23.08 -11.27
C ALA A 75 -11.77 -22.17 -10.40
N LEU A 76 -11.75 -22.41 -9.09
CA LEU A 76 -12.24 -21.44 -8.11
C LEU A 76 -11.29 -20.23 -8.13
N LEU A 77 -11.84 -19.02 -8.16
CA LEU A 77 -11.08 -17.78 -8.24
C LEU A 77 -11.22 -17.01 -6.93
N VAL A 78 -10.08 -16.70 -6.29
CA VAL A 78 -10.05 -15.98 -5.01
C VAL A 78 -9.23 -14.71 -5.16
N ALA A 79 -9.77 -13.58 -4.71
CA ALA A 79 -9.13 -12.29 -4.75
C ALA A 79 -8.87 -11.72 -3.36
N GLY A 80 -7.70 -11.14 -3.15
CA GLY A 80 -7.38 -10.27 -2.01
C GLY A 80 -6.81 -8.92 -2.47
N GLY A 81 -6.22 -8.19 -1.54
CA GLY A 81 -5.64 -6.87 -1.81
C GLY A 81 -6.62 -5.71 -1.58
N TYR A 82 -6.19 -4.51 -1.96
CA TYR A 82 -6.92 -3.27 -1.65
C TYR A 82 -8.26 -3.17 -2.36
N HIS A 83 -8.35 -3.62 -3.63
CA HIS A 83 -9.62 -3.59 -4.35
C HIS A 83 -10.64 -4.57 -3.74
N ALA A 84 -10.25 -5.83 -3.53
CA ALA A 84 -11.11 -6.84 -2.92
C ALA A 84 -11.60 -6.43 -1.53
N THR A 85 -10.73 -5.83 -0.73
CA THR A 85 -11.07 -5.31 0.60
C THR A 85 -12.08 -4.16 0.52
N ALA A 86 -11.89 -3.23 -0.41
CA ALA A 86 -12.71 -2.02 -0.50
C ALA A 86 -14.02 -2.22 -1.30
N MET A 87 -14.06 -3.14 -2.26
CA MET A 87 -15.22 -3.39 -3.13
C MET A 87 -15.49 -4.90 -3.27
N PRO A 88 -15.86 -5.60 -2.18
CA PRO A 88 -16.05 -7.06 -2.21
C PRO A 88 -17.13 -7.50 -3.20
N ARG A 89 -18.26 -6.80 -3.28
CA ARG A 89 -19.34 -7.16 -4.22
C ARG A 89 -18.96 -6.95 -5.66
N HIS A 90 -18.27 -5.85 -5.97
CA HIS A 90 -17.74 -5.64 -7.31
C HIS A 90 -16.73 -6.72 -7.69
N THR A 91 -15.85 -7.10 -6.75
CA THR A 91 -14.89 -8.20 -6.94
C THR A 91 -15.59 -9.51 -7.29
N LEU A 92 -16.67 -9.87 -6.57
CA LEU A 92 -17.46 -11.05 -6.90
C LEU A 92 -18.20 -10.91 -8.25
N ARG A 93 -18.73 -9.72 -8.56
CA ARG A 93 -19.40 -9.42 -9.84
C ARG A 93 -18.47 -9.54 -11.04
N MET A 94 -17.20 -9.14 -10.91
CA MET A 94 -16.17 -9.34 -11.93
C MET A 94 -15.93 -10.83 -12.23
N GLY A 95 -16.29 -11.70 -11.29
CA GLY A 95 -16.28 -13.13 -11.48
C GLY A 95 -15.39 -13.92 -10.53
N PHE A 96 -14.83 -13.29 -9.50
CA PHE A 96 -14.25 -14.05 -8.40
C PHE A 96 -15.33 -14.78 -7.59
N ASP A 97 -14.99 -15.94 -7.05
CA ASP A 97 -15.89 -16.73 -6.20
C ASP A 97 -15.80 -16.31 -4.73
N ILE A 98 -14.62 -15.86 -4.29
CA ILE A 98 -14.36 -15.43 -2.91
C ILE A 98 -13.45 -14.19 -2.91
N ALA A 99 -13.81 -13.20 -2.10
CA ALA A 99 -12.97 -12.06 -1.76
C ALA A 99 -12.42 -12.20 -0.32
N VAL A 100 -11.11 -12.05 -0.15
CA VAL A 100 -10.42 -11.98 1.13
C VAL A 100 -10.33 -10.51 1.57
N ILE A 101 -10.87 -10.23 2.75
CA ILE A 101 -11.09 -8.88 3.28
C ILE A 101 -10.15 -8.59 4.45
N GLY A 102 -9.29 -7.58 4.28
CA GLY A 102 -8.34 -7.15 5.30
C GLY A 102 -6.95 -7.77 5.16
N GLU A 103 -6.47 -8.42 6.22
CA GLU A 103 -5.12 -9.00 6.28
C GLU A 103 -5.18 -10.52 6.08
N GLY A 104 -4.49 -11.02 5.05
CA GLY A 104 -4.69 -12.36 4.50
C GLY A 104 -3.89 -13.48 5.16
N GLU A 105 -2.95 -13.17 6.05
CA GLU A 105 -1.99 -14.14 6.59
C GLU A 105 -2.65 -15.37 7.22
N GLU A 106 -3.63 -15.14 8.09
CA GLU A 106 -4.36 -16.22 8.76
C GLU A 106 -5.56 -16.72 7.91
N VAL A 107 -6.24 -15.79 7.24
CA VAL A 107 -7.47 -16.08 6.48
C VAL A 107 -7.20 -17.01 5.31
N VAL A 108 -6.14 -16.74 4.53
CA VAL A 108 -5.84 -17.54 3.35
C VAL A 108 -5.45 -18.95 3.76
N PHE A 109 -4.68 -19.13 4.83
CA PHE A 109 -4.36 -20.47 5.33
C PHE A 109 -5.63 -21.25 5.70
N LYS A 110 -6.50 -20.67 6.52
CA LYS A 110 -7.78 -21.27 6.91
C LYS A 110 -8.67 -21.58 5.71
N LEU A 111 -8.71 -20.67 4.73
CA LEU A 111 -9.47 -20.83 3.49
C LEU A 111 -8.92 -22.00 2.66
N LEU A 112 -7.61 -22.09 2.47
CA LEU A 112 -6.97 -23.17 1.70
C LEU A 112 -7.24 -24.53 2.34
N GLU A 113 -7.13 -24.65 3.67
CA GLU A 113 -7.43 -25.88 4.39
C GLU A 113 -8.90 -26.30 4.25
N ALA A 114 -9.83 -25.35 4.42
CA ALA A 114 -11.26 -25.61 4.25
C ALA A 114 -11.61 -26.03 2.81
N LEU A 115 -11.03 -25.36 1.81
CA LEU A 115 -11.24 -25.69 0.40
C LEU A 115 -10.63 -27.04 0.04
N LYS A 116 -9.44 -27.40 0.55
CA LYS A 116 -8.86 -28.74 0.34
C LYS A 116 -9.78 -29.82 0.89
N ARG A 117 -10.31 -29.67 2.10
CA ARG A 117 -11.28 -30.60 2.71
C ARG A 117 -12.57 -30.74 1.91
N SER A 118 -13.06 -29.65 1.32
CA SER A 118 -14.30 -29.64 0.55
C SER A 118 -14.13 -29.96 -0.95
N SER A 119 -12.94 -30.39 -1.37
CA SER A 119 -12.61 -30.58 -2.80
C SER A 119 -12.86 -29.32 -3.64
N PHE A 120 -12.41 -28.17 -3.13
CA PHE A 120 -12.50 -26.83 -3.73
C PHE A 120 -13.93 -26.34 -3.96
N ARG A 121 -14.84 -26.67 -3.04
CA ARG A 121 -16.24 -26.19 -3.06
C ARG A 121 -16.48 -25.18 -1.95
N ILE A 122 -17.26 -24.15 -2.26
CA ILE A 122 -17.78 -23.21 -1.26
C ILE A 122 -18.84 -23.93 -0.42
N THR A 123 -18.65 -23.95 0.90
CA THR A 123 -19.57 -24.58 1.86
C THR A 123 -19.88 -23.62 3.01
N LYS A 124 -20.87 -23.98 3.85
CA LYS A 124 -21.20 -23.23 5.08
C LYS A 124 -20.02 -23.11 6.06
N GLU A 125 -19.02 -23.98 5.97
CA GLU A 125 -17.82 -23.93 6.82
C GLU A 125 -17.07 -22.59 6.67
N LEU A 126 -17.06 -22.01 5.47
CA LEU A 126 -16.38 -20.74 5.20
C LEU A 126 -16.98 -19.57 5.98
N MET A 127 -18.23 -19.68 6.45
CA MET A 127 -18.88 -18.66 7.30
C MET A 127 -18.18 -18.49 8.65
N ASN A 128 -17.41 -19.50 9.09
CA ASN A 128 -16.67 -19.47 10.35
C ASN A 128 -15.27 -18.84 10.23
N ILE A 129 -14.84 -18.47 9.01
CA ILE A 129 -13.55 -17.85 8.75
C ILE A 129 -13.79 -16.34 8.58
N SER A 130 -13.36 -15.54 9.56
CA SER A 130 -13.45 -14.08 9.45
C SER A 130 -12.56 -13.54 8.33
N GLY A 131 -12.99 -12.49 7.63
CA GLY A 131 -12.23 -11.90 6.52
C GLY A 131 -12.60 -12.44 5.14
N LEU A 132 -13.81 -12.97 4.94
CA LEU A 132 -14.29 -13.48 3.65
C LEU A 132 -15.57 -12.77 3.20
N ALA A 133 -15.71 -12.58 1.89
CA ALA A 133 -16.97 -12.26 1.24
C ALA A 133 -17.19 -13.21 0.05
N PHE A 134 -18.38 -13.80 -0.05
CA PHE A 134 -18.75 -14.76 -1.11
C PHE A 134 -20.27 -14.91 -1.22
N TYR A 135 -20.76 -15.59 -2.26
CA TYR A 135 -22.17 -15.96 -2.36
C TYR A 135 -22.39 -17.42 -1.93
N LEU A 136 -23.43 -17.65 -1.13
CA LEU A 136 -23.87 -18.99 -0.75
C LEU A 136 -25.38 -19.09 -0.93
N ASN A 137 -25.84 -19.98 -1.83
CA ASN A 137 -27.24 -20.08 -2.23
C ASN A 137 -27.82 -18.70 -2.58
N ASP A 138 -27.13 -17.96 -3.47
CA ASP A 138 -27.45 -16.61 -3.94
C ASP A 138 -27.47 -15.50 -2.86
N ASN A 139 -27.15 -15.82 -1.61
CA ASN A 139 -27.05 -14.84 -0.54
C ASN A 139 -25.61 -14.35 -0.39
N PHE A 140 -25.45 -13.02 -0.35
CA PHE A 140 -24.16 -12.40 -0.06
C PHE A 140 -23.78 -12.65 1.40
N VAL A 141 -22.66 -13.33 1.62
CA VAL A 141 -22.07 -13.60 2.94
C VAL A 141 -20.87 -12.69 3.12
N PHE A 142 -20.79 -12.06 4.30
CA PHE A 142 -19.64 -11.29 4.75
C PHE A 142 -19.30 -11.64 6.19
N THR A 143 -18.09 -12.14 6.43
CA THR A 143 -17.67 -12.69 7.73
C THR A 143 -16.81 -11.71 8.55
N GLY A 144 -16.86 -10.42 8.21
CA GLY A 144 -16.11 -9.37 8.90
C GLY A 144 -14.71 -9.13 8.33
N PHE A 145 -13.94 -8.31 9.03
CA PHE A 145 -12.58 -7.90 8.64
C PHE A 145 -11.51 -8.70 9.36
N ALA A 146 -10.59 -9.30 8.61
CA ALA A 146 -9.42 -9.93 9.22
C ALA A 146 -8.32 -8.94 9.55
N ARG A 147 -7.69 -9.13 10.71
CA ARG A 147 -6.59 -8.32 11.23
C ARG A 147 -5.61 -9.16 12.03
N ILE A 148 -4.33 -8.84 11.88
CA ILE A 148 -3.18 -9.44 12.53
C ILE A 148 -2.68 -8.55 13.68
N GLU A 149 -3.13 -8.76 14.91
CA GLU A 149 -2.59 -7.97 16.03
C GLU A 149 -1.14 -8.31 16.36
N ASP A 150 -0.71 -9.55 16.11
CA ASP A 150 0.59 -10.07 16.51
C ASP A 150 1.45 -10.48 15.29
N PHE A 151 2.43 -9.66 14.97
CA PHE A 151 3.37 -9.90 13.87
C PHE A 151 4.40 -11.01 14.18
N THR A 152 4.58 -11.41 15.44
CA THR A 152 5.56 -12.45 15.81
C THR A 152 5.23 -13.77 15.10
N LYS A 153 3.95 -14.01 14.82
CA LYS A 153 3.42 -15.21 14.17
C LYS A 153 3.67 -15.28 12.67
N PHE A 154 3.98 -14.17 11.99
CA PHE A 154 3.97 -14.18 10.52
C PHE A 154 5.28 -13.66 9.96
N PRO A 155 6.19 -14.53 9.50
CA PRO A 155 7.37 -14.15 8.74
C PRO A 155 7.07 -13.16 7.62
N PRO A 156 7.93 -12.17 7.36
CA PRO A 156 7.79 -11.28 6.21
C PRO A 156 8.07 -11.97 4.88
N PHE A 157 8.65 -13.17 4.87
CA PHE A 157 8.76 -14.02 3.68
C PHE A 157 9.14 -15.43 4.08
N ALA A 158 8.86 -16.40 3.20
CA ALA A 158 9.18 -17.80 3.42
C ALA A 158 10.70 -18.06 3.46
N GLU A 159 11.15 -18.89 4.40
CA GLU A 159 12.54 -19.30 4.56
C GLU A 159 12.98 -20.24 3.42
N SER A 160 12.09 -21.12 2.95
CA SER A 160 12.37 -22.02 1.81
C SER A 160 12.36 -21.31 0.45
N SER A 161 11.69 -20.17 0.32
CA SER A 161 11.58 -19.43 -0.94
C SER A 161 12.76 -18.47 -1.14
N ARG A 162 13.20 -18.30 -2.39
CA ARG A 162 14.19 -17.25 -2.75
C ARG A 162 13.56 -15.87 -2.96
N LEU A 163 12.23 -15.76 -2.93
CA LEU A 163 11.54 -14.49 -3.12
C LEU A 163 11.71 -13.60 -1.88
N ILE A 164 12.22 -12.40 -2.09
CA ILE A 164 12.49 -11.43 -1.03
C ILE A 164 11.86 -10.10 -1.43
N ALA A 165 11.08 -9.52 -0.53
CA ALA A 165 10.48 -8.20 -0.63
C ALA A 165 10.99 -7.31 0.51
N PRO A 166 10.92 -5.96 0.39
CA PRO A 166 11.10 -5.08 1.54
C PRO A 166 10.23 -5.53 2.72
N ILE A 167 10.77 -5.54 3.94
CA ILE A 167 10.03 -6.04 5.10
C ILE A 167 9.01 -4.98 5.52
N GLU A 168 7.74 -5.34 5.61
CA GLU A 168 6.74 -4.51 6.26
C GLU A 168 6.93 -4.54 7.79
N ILE A 169 7.39 -3.40 8.33
CA ILE A 169 7.73 -3.25 9.76
C ILE A 169 6.60 -2.62 10.56
N SER A 170 5.65 -1.96 9.90
CA SER A 170 4.46 -1.41 10.55
C SER A 170 3.23 -1.49 9.66
N ARG A 171 2.05 -1.69 10.26
CA ARG A 171 0.74 -1.56 9.59
C ARG A 171 -0.22 -0.69 10.37
N GLY A 172 -1.14 -0.05 9.64
CA GLY A 172 -2.11 0.89 10.18
C GLY A 172 -1.55 2.30 10.29
N CYS A 173 -2.41 3.31 10.35
CA CYS A 173 -2.00 4.71 10.39
C CYS A 173 -3.08 5.54 11.11
N PRO A 174 -2.77 6.29 12.19
CA PRO A 174 -3.78 7.01 12.96
C PRO A 174 -4.31 8.28 12.27
N PHE A 175 -3.63 8.78 11.23
CA PHE A 175 -3.92 10.10 10.65
C PHE A 175 -5.19 10.15 9.81
N GLY A 176 -5.65 9.03 9.24
CA GLY A 176 -6.94 9.00 8.53
C GLY A 176 -7.07 10.00 7.37
N CYS A 177 -6.01 10.21 6.57
CA CYS A 177 -6.08 11.14 5.43
C CYS A 177 -7.12 10.66 4.40
N TYR A 178 -7.95 11.57 3.89
CA TYR A 178 -9.19 11.21 3.18
C TYR A 178 -8.98 10.56 1.81
N TYR A 179 -7.79 10.67 1.21
CA TYR A 179 -7.43 9.99 -0.04
C TYR A 179 -6.71 8.65 0.18
N CYS A 180 -6.30 8.31 1.41
CA CYS A 180 -5.36 7.21 1.67
C CYS A 180 -6.09 5.95 2.14
N GLN A 181 -5.94 4.83 1.44
CA GLN A 181 -6.57 3.55 1.81
C GLN A 181 -5.97 2.89 3.06
N THR A 182 -4.69 3.17 3.38
CA THR A 182 -3.95 2.53 4.49
C THR A 182 -4.71 2.49 5.83
N PRO A 183 -5.17 3.61 6.41
CA PRO A 183 -5.91 3.60 7.67
C PRO A 183 -7.21 2.79 7.60
N TYR A 184 -7.95 2.88 6.49
CA TYR A 184 -9.25 2.24 6.34
C TYR A 184 -9.18 0.73 6.05
N ALA A 185 -8.06 0.28 5.44
CA ALA A 185 -7.81 -1.13 5.15
C ALA A 185 -7.00 -1.85 6.24
N LYS A 186 -6.13 -1.14 6.98
CA LYS A 186 -5.17 -1.73 7.95
C LYS A 186 -5.34 -1.20 9.39
N GLY A 187 -6.31 -0.33 9.63
CA GLY A 187 -6.67 0.23 10.93
C GLY A 187 -5.96 1.53 11.30
N PHE A 188 -6.50 2.21 12.32
CA PHE A 188 -6.10 3.55 12.77
C PHE A 188 -5.07 3.57 13.90
N ARG A 189 -4.37 2.45 14.10
CA ARG A 189 -3.28 2.33 15.07
C ARG A 189 -2.12 1.66 14.39
N MET A 190 -0.93 2.27 14.45
CA MET A 190 0.28 1.60 14.01
C MET A 190 0.56 0.42 14.93
N ARG A 191 0.74 -0.74 14.32
CA ARG A 191 1.22 -1.98 14.94
C ARG A 191 2.55 -2.32 14.31
N HIS A 192 3.51 -2.80 15.09
CA HIS A 192 4.89 -2.96 14.65
C HIS A 192 5.35 -4.40 14.72
N ARG A 193 6.18 -4.76 13.74
CA ARG A 193 6.95 -5.99 13.76
C ARG A 193 8.06 -5.92 14.82
N PRO A 194 8.29 -6.97 15.62
CA PRO A 194 9.38 -6.99 16.61
C PRO A 194 10.75 -6.81 15.97
N ILE A 195 11.66 -6.13 16.68
CA ILE A 195 13.03 -5.83 16.20
C ILE A 195 13.78 -7.13 15.88
N GLU A 196 13.64 -8.15 16.71
CA GLU A 196 14.34 -9.44 16.57
C GLU A 196 13.97 -10.12 15.24
N GLN A 197 12.70 -10.04 14.87
CA GLN A 197 12.21 -10.58 13.62
C GLN A 197 12.69 -9.73 12.44
N ILE A 198 12.66 -8.39 12.55
CA ILE A 198 13.21 -7.51 11.51
C ILE A 198 14.69 -7.85 11.26
N VAL A 199 15.51 -7.94 12.31
CA VAL A 199 16.93 -8.30 12.21
C VAL A 199 17.10 -9.70 11.62
N LYS A 200 16.30 -10.69 12.03
CA LYS A 200 16.36 -12.06 11.50
C LYS A 200 16.22 -12.08 9.98
N TYR A 201 15.17 -11.45 9.47
CA TYR A 201 14.86 -11.50 8.04
C TYR A 201 15.73 -10.54 7.21
N SER A 202 16.19 -9.42 7.79
CA SER A 202 17.12 -8.51 7.12
C SER A 202 18.47 -9.13 6.78
N ARG A 203 18.86 -10.26 7.40
CA ARG A 203 20.07 -11.03 7.03
C ARG A 203 20.08 -11.45 5.57
N ARG A 204 18.91 -11.67 4.96
CA ARG A 204 18.77 -12.12 3.57
C ARG A 204 18.76 -10.95 2.57
N MET A 205 18.86 -9.70 3.03
CA MET A 205 18.85 -8.52 2.17
C MET A 205 20.25 -7.94 1.99
N LYS A 206 20.59 -7.57 0.75
CA LYS A 206 21.77 -6.72 0.49
C LYS A 206 21.47 -5.25 0.81
N ASP A 207 20.32 -4.78 0.34
CA ASP A 207 19.76 -3.47 0.64
C ASP A 207 18.56 -3.66 1.56
N MET A 208 18.76 -3.38 2.85
CA MET A 208 17.71 -3.44 3.85
C MET A 208 16.75 -2.26 3.62
N ARG A 209 15.53 -2.58 3.20
CA ARG A 209 14.44 -1.63 2.93
C ARG A 209 13.18 -2.08 3.64
N TYR A 210 12.41 -1.12 4.13
CA TYR A 210 11.25 -1.37 4.96
C TYR A 210 10.00 -0.65 4.47
N ILE A 211 8.84 -1.28 4.66
CA ILE A 211 7.52 -0.72 4.37
C ILE A 211 6.89 -0.32 5.70
N THR A 212 6.46 0.94 5.79
CA THR A 212 5.79 1.50 6.96
C THR A 212 5.07 2.79 6.54
N PRO A 213 3.84 3.05 7.06
CA PRO A 213 3.09 4.28 6.75
C PRO A 213 3.77 5.57 7.22
N ASN A 214 4.60 5.51 8.26
CA ASN A 214 5.46 6.60 8.70
C ASN A 214 6.71 6.01 9.34
N ALA A 215 7.88 6.19 8.73
CA ALA A 215 9.09 5.51 9.21
C ALA A 215 9.57 6.00 10.58
N PHE A 216 9.51 7.29 10.85
CA PHE A 216 9.97 7.82 12.15
C PHE A 216 9.00 7.52 13.32
N ALA A 217 7.82 6.98 13.04
CA ALA A 217 6.87 6.57 14.08
C ALA A 217 7.03 5.11 14.53
N TYR A 218 8.11 4.41 14.14
CA TYR A 218 8.32 3.03 14.55
C TYR A 218 8.35 2.88 16.08
N GLY A 219 7.61 1.90 16.59
CA GLY A 219 7.48 1.62 18.02
C GLY A 219 6.45 2.50 18.75
N SER A 220 5.71 3.36 18.05
CA SER A 220 4.69 4.24 18.62
C SER A 220 3.28 3.95 18.07
N PRO A 221 2.19 4.44 18.68
CA PRO A 221 0.86 4.33 18.09
C PRO A 221 0.69 5.01 16.71
N GLY A 222 1.69 5.78 16.25
CA GLY A 222 1.83 6.32 14.91
C GLY A 222 1.84 7.84 14.81
N ALA A 223 1.18 8.52 15.74
CA ALA A 223 1.03 9.98 15.79
C ALA A 223 2.01 10.67 16.76
N VAL A 224 2.94 9.91 17.36
CA VAL A 224 3.96 10.43 18.28
C VAL A 224 5.33 9.85 17.95
N LEU A 225 6.39 10.60 18.26
CA LEU A 225 7.75 10.11 18.17
C LEU A 225 8.11 9.30 19.43
N ARG A 226 8.83 8.20 19.23
CA ARG A 226 9.50 7.44 20.29
C ARG A 226 10.94 7.20 19.87
N LEU A 227 11.79 8.21 20.07
CA LEU A 227 13.18 8.22 19.60
C LEU A 227 13.95 7.02 20.13
N GLU A 228 13.70 6.60 21.36
CA GLU A 228 14.30 5.44 21.99
C GLU A 228 13.98 4.12 21.26
N LYS A 229 12.75 4.00 20.72
CA LYS A 229 12.33 2.82 19.97
C LYS A 229 12.85 2.84 18.53
N LEU A 230 12.84 4.01 17.90
CA LEU A 230 13.44 4.21 16.58
C LEU A 230 14.95 3.91 16.62
N GLU A 231 15.67 4.48 17.58
CA GLU A 231 17.10 4.23 17.76
C GLU A 231 17.37 2.75 18.06
N ALA A 232 16.58 2.10 18.92
CA ALA A 232 16.73 0.68 19.19
C ALA A 232 16.68 -0.18 17.91
N LEU A 233 15.72 0.09 17.02
CA LEU A 233 15.62 -0.60 15.73
C LEU A 233 16.85 -0.34 14.86
N LEU A 234 17.21 0.93 14.66
CA LEU A 234 18.34 1.30 13.80
C LEU A 234 19.66 0.75 14.32
N LYS A 235 19.86 0.75 15.65
CA LYS A 235 21.03 0.17 16.33
C LYS A 235 21.08 -1.34 16.18
N ALA A 236 19.95 -2.04 16.31
CA ALA A 236 19.89 -3.49 16.17
C ALA A 236 20.26 -4.00 14.76
N LEU A 237 20.15 -3.14 13.74
CA LEU A 237 20.55 -3.44 12.36
C LEU A 237 22.04 -3.19 12.06
N GLN A 238 22.79 -2.57 12.98
CA GLN A 238 24.20 -2.22 12.72
C GLN A 238 25.13 -3.42 12.53
N PRO A 239 24.98 -4.58 13.21
CA PRO A 239 25.77 -5.76 12.90
C PRO A 239 25.68 -6.15 11.41
N LEU A 240 24.46 -6.10 10.85
CA LEU A 240 24.23 -6.42 9.44
C LEU A 240 24.88 -5.41 8.48
N ARG A 241 24.92 -4.12 8.86
CA ARG A 241 25.66 -3.10 8.08
C ARG A 241 27.17 -3.32 8.13
N LYS A 242 27.72 -3.70 9.29
CA LYS A 242 29.15 -4.04 9.43
C LYS A 242 29.55 -5.24 8.58
N GLU A 243 28.62 -6.14 8.30
CA GLU A 243 28.79 -7.24 7.33
C GLU A 243 28.70 -6.81 5.84
N GLY A 244 28.60 -5.50 5.55
CA GLY A 244 28.61 -4.96 4.19
C GLY A 244 27.22 -4.74 3.56
N ARG A 245 26.14 -4.82 4.33
CA ARG A 245 24.78 -4.49 3.87
C ARG A 245 24.50 -2.99 3.98
N ARG A 246 23.59 -2.49 3.16
CA ARG A 246 23.15 -1.09 3.17
C ARG A 246 21.79 -0.96 3.82
N LEU A 247 21.60 0.05 4.64
CA LEU A 247 20.33 0.37 5.30
C LEU A 247 19.71 1.62 4.67
N PHE A 248 18.53 1.49 4.07
CA PHE A 248 17.75 2.62 3.60
C PHE A 248 16.42 2.71 4.37
N TYR A 249 16.24 3.77 5.15
CA TYR A 249 15.11 3.94 6.07
C TYR A 249 14.28 5.18 5.74
N GLY A 250 12.95 5.09 5.68
CA GLY A 250 12.10 6.22 5.26
C GLY A 250 12.28 6.63 3.79
N THR A 251 12.73 5.69 2.95
CA THR A 251 12.81 5.87 1.49
C THR A 251 11.83 4.94 0.81
N PHE A 252 11.43 5.29 -0.43
CA PHE A 252 10.46 4.53 -1.20
C PHE A 252 10.78 3.01 -1.17
N PRO A 253 9.79 2.14 -0.88
CA PRO A 253 8.34 2.39 -0.85
C PRO A 253 7.76 2.96 0.46
N SER A 254 8.58 3.41 1.41
CA SER A 254 8.13 4.14 2.61
C SER A 254 8.37 5.64 2.48
N GLU A 255 7.64 6.42 3.28
CA GLU A 255 7.79 7.86 3.46
C GLU A 255 7.86 8.21 4.95
N VAL A 256 8.26 9.45 5.24
CA VAL A 256 8.12 10.05 6.56
C VAL A 256 7.14 11.23 6.48
N ARG A 257 6.46 11.47 7.59
CA ARG A 257 5.60 12.67 7.69
C ARG A 257 6.47 13.91 7.96
N PRO A 258 6.20 15.06 7.33
CA PRO A 258 7.03 16.26 7.47
C PRO A 258 7.24 16.70 8.93
N GLU A 259 6.19 16.68 9.75
CA GLU A 259 6.23 17.08 11.16
C GLU A 259 7.01 16.09 12.06
N PHE A 260 7.46 14.96 11.51
CA PHE A 260 8.35 13.99 12.17
C PHE A 260 9.81 14.20 11.78
N VAL A 261 10.10 15.06 10.80
CA VAL A 261 11.46 15.38 10.38
C VAL A 261 12.01 16.45 11.33
N LYS A 262 12.69 15.99 12.38
CA LYS A 262 13.33 16.82 13.40
C LYS A 262 14.84 16.57 13.45
N PRO A 263 15.66 17.51 13.97
CA PRO A 263 17.10 17.32 14.12
C PRO A 263 17.48 15.95 14.70
N GLU A 264 16.83 15.53 15.79
CA GLU A 264 17.12 14.27 16.47
C GLU A 264 16.81 13.04 15.59
N THR A 265 15.77 13.10 14.75
CA THR A 265 15.46 12.00 13.82
C THR A 265 16.45 11.94 12.65
N LEU A 266 16.94 13.09 12.19
CA LEU A 266 17.94 13.19 11.13
C LEU A 266 19.32 12.73 11.62
N GLU A 267 19.70 13.10 12.84
CA GLU A 267 20.92 12.63 13.51
C GLU A 267 20.94 11.11 13.61
N LEU A 268 19.83 10.49 14.05
CA LEU A 268 19.69 9.02 14.07
C LEU A 268 19.85 8.42 12.68
N LEU A 269 19.23 9.04 11.67
CA LEU A 269 19.29 8.55 10.29
C LEU A 269 20.72 8.59 9.74
N ILE A 270 21.46 9.68 9.95
CA ILE A 270 22.85 9.83 9.50
C ILE A 270 23.78 8.87 10.23
N LYS A 271 23.58 8.73 11.54
CA LYS A 271 24.41 7.86 12.38
C LYS A 271 24.27 6.39 11.98
N TYR A 272 23.05 5.95 11.64
CA TYR A 272 22.74 4.54 11.54
C TYR A 272 22.39 4.03 10.13
N ALA A 273 22.05 4.89 9.17
CA ALA A 273 21.60 4.48 7.83
C ALA A 273 22.53 4.99 6.70
N ASP A 274 22.29 4.49 5.50
CA ASP A 274 22.99 4.84 4.24
C ASP A 274 22.16 5.81 3.38
N ASN A 275 21.21 6.50 4.00
CA ASN A 275 20.32 7.44 3.32
C ASN A 275 21.12 8.60 2.71
N ARG A 276 20.84 8.88 1.43
CA ARG A 276 21.22 10.15 0.77
C ARG A 276 20.02 11.03 0.47
N ARG A 277 18.84 10.41 0.51
CA ARG A 277 17.53 11.00 0.21
C ARG A 277 16.55 10.55 1.27
N LEU A 278 15.54 11.36 1.50
CA LEU A 278 14.41 11.00 2.36
C LEU A 278 13.13 11.53 1.70
N ALA A 279 12.09 10.70 1.69
CA ALA A 279 10.83 11.01 1.05
C ALA A 279 9.84 11.57 2.08
N ILE A 280 9.30 12.77 1.82
CA ILE A 280 8.28 13.41 2.65
C ILE A 280 7.00 13.69 1.85
N GLY A 281 5.85 13.42 2.45
CA GLY A 281 4.55 13.70 1.85
C GLY A 281 4.03 15.10 2.18
N ALA A 282 4.31 16.09 1.32
CA ALA A 282 3.74 17.44 1.47
C ALA A 282 2.27 17.48 1.05
N GLN A 283 1.94 16.78 -0.04
CA GLN A 283 0.62 16.61 -0.65
C GLN A 283 0.02 17.86 -1.29
N SER A 284 0.07 19.02 -0.64
CA SER A 284 -0.37 20.31 -1.19
C SER A 284 0.51 21.45 -0.67
N GLY A 285 0.58 22.56 -1.41
CA GLY A 285 1.16 23.83 -0.95
C GLY A 285 0.13 24.81 -0.37
N ASP A 286 -1.14 24.40 -0.24
CA ASP A 286 -2.21 25.19 0.38
C ASP A 286 -2.69 24.53 1.68
N ASP A 287 -2.57 25.24 2.81
CA ASP A 287 -2.96 24.75 4.13
C ASP A 287 -4.46 24.44 4.23
N GLU A 288 -5.31 25.18 3.51
CA GLU A 288 -6.75 24.88 3.46
C GLU A 288 -7.02 23.55 2.75
N MET A 289 -6.25 23.23 1.69
CA MET A 289 -6.34 21.91 1.05
C MET A 289 -5.77 20.79 1.92
N LEU A 290 -4.70 21.04 2.68
CA LEU A 290 -4.19 20.08 3.67
C LEU A 290 -5.26 19.76 4.72
N LYS A 291 -5.93 20.78 5.25
CA LYS A 291 -7.05 20.62 6.18
C LYS A 291 -8.22 19.86 5.54
N ALA A 292 -8.60 20.21 4.31
CA ALA A 292 -9.69 19.56 3.58
C ALA A 292 -9.46 18.06 3.36
N MET A 293 -8.21 17.64 3.13
CA MET A 293 -7.84 16.23 2.97
C MET A 293 -7.50 15.51 4.29
N HIS A 294 -7.71 16.18 5.43
CA HIS A 294 -7.39 15.69 6.77
C HIS A 294 -5.88 15.34 6.92
N ARG A 295 -5.02 16.22 6.40
CA ARG A 295 -3.60 16.29 6.76
C ARG A 295 -3.43 17.26 7.92
N LEU A 296 -2.82 16.79 9.00
CA LEU A 296 -2.62 17.56 10.23
C LEU A 296 -1.38 18.46 10.20
N HIS A 297 -0.46 18.23 9.27
CA HIS A 297 0.73 19.06 9.07
C HIS A 297 0.38 20.26 8.19
N THR A 298 1.19 21.31 8.31
CA THR A 298 1.10 22.56 7.55
C THR A 298 2.21 22.66 6.51
N ARG A 299 2.08 23.61 5.59
CA ARG A 299 3.13 24.02 4.67
C ARG A 299 4.42 24.41 5.41
N GLU A 300 4.29 25.01 6.59
CA GLU A 300 5.44 25.41 7.41
C GLU A 300 6.20 24.19 7.95
N ASP A 301 5.51 23.13 8.37
CA ASP A 301 6.16 21.86 8.76
C ASP A 301 6.97 21.26 7.61
N VAL A 302 6.43 21.32 6.38
CA VAL A 302 7.16 20.89 5.17
C VAL A 302 8.38 21.77 4.92
N ARG A 303 8.24 23.09 5.09
CA ARG A 303 9.34 24.06 4.90
C ARG A 303 10.49 23.75 5.86
N GLN A 304 10.19 23.55 7.14
CA GLN A 304 11.16 23.21 8.17
C GLN A 304 11.80 21.85 7.93
N ALA A 305 11.02 20.84 7.52
CA ALA A 305 11.54 19.53 7.14
C ALA A 305 12.55 19.62 5.99
N VAL A 306 12.21 20.34 4.91
CA VAL A 306 13.10 20.55 3.75
C VAL A 306 14.40 21.25 4.15
N GLU A 307 14.32 22.34 4.91
CA GLU A 307 15.51 23.08 5.35
C GLU A 307 16.41 22.24 6.24
N SER A 308 15.83 21.54 7.23
CA SER A 308 16.57 20.66 8.14
C SER A 308 17.26 19.53 7.37
N MET A 309 16.56 18.89 6.44
CA MET A 309 17.16 17.82 5.64
C MET A 309 18.39 18.30 4.84
N LEU A 310 18.29 19.47 4.23
CA LEU A 310 19.38 20.05 3.44
C LEU A 310 20.57 20.44 4.33
N GLU A 311 20.34 21.02 5.50
CA GLU A 311 21.38 21.34 6.48
C GLU A 311 22.17 20.09 6.91
N TYR A 312 21.47 18.97 7.05
CA TYR A 312 22.03 17.67 7.38
C TYR A 312 22.56 16.88 6.15
N GLY A 313 22.61 17.51 4.97
CA GLY A 313 23.15 16.90 3.75
C GLY A 313 22.29 15.79 3.13
N ILE A 314 21.00 15.74 3.46
CA ILE A 314 20.03 14.78 2.93
C ILE A 314 19.16 15.48 1.87
N GLU A 315 19.13 14.95 0.66
CA GLU A 315 18.30 15.52 -0.42
C GLU A 315 16.80 15.21 -0.18
N PRO A 316 15.93 16.24 -0.08
CA PRO A 316 14.49 16.04 0.06
C PRO A 316 13.85 15.59 -1.23
N VAL A 317 13.03 14.55 -1.14
CA VAL A 317 12.10 14.13 -2.21
C VAL A 317 10.69 14.39 -1.69
N VAL A 318 9.99 15.36 -2.27
CA VAL A 318 8.73 15.88 -1.75
C VAL A 318 7.57 15.49 -2.65
N ASP A 319 6.62 14.73 -2.12
CA ASP A 319 5.44 14.25 -2.84
C ASP A 319 4.29 15.26 -2.79
N PHE A 320 3.67 15.51 -3.95
CA PHE A 320 2.48 16.33 -4.13
C PHE A 320 1.37 15.54 -4.84
N ILE A 321 0.13 15.82 -4.49
CA ILE A 321 -1.06 15.37 -5.20
C ILE A 321 -1.71 16.62 -5.82
N VAL A 322 -1.87 16.63 -7.13
CA VAL A 322 -2.56 17.69 -7.88
C VAL A 322 -3.92 17.20 -8.38
N GLY A 323 -4.84 18.12 -8.64
CA GLY A 323 -6.20 17.79 -9.04
C GLY A 323 -7.05 17.26 -7.88
N LEU A 324 -6.73 17.68 -6.65
CA LEU A 324 -7.48 17.29 -5.46
C LEU A 324 -8.94 17.76 -5.58
N PRO A 325 -9.91 17.08 -4.96
CA PRO A 325 -11.30 17.54 -4.92
C PRO A 325 -11.40 18.98 -4.43
N ASN A 326 -12.19 19.80 -5.12
CA ASN A 326 -12.38 21.23 -4.84
C ASN A 326 -11.11 22.10 -4.93
N GLU A 327 -10.00 21.58 -5.48
CA GLU A 327 -8.78 22.37 -5.69
C GLU A 327 -8.97 23.41 -6.81
N ASN A 328 -9.08 24.68 -6.41
CA ASN A 328 -9.23 25.80 -7.34
C ASN A 328 -7.87 26.31 -7.87
N GLU A 329 -7.88 27.23 -8.84
CA GLU A 329 -6.67 27.75 -9.47
C GLU A 329 -5.72 28.45 -8.49
N GLU A 330 -6.26 29.13 -7.47
CA GLU A 330 -5.46 29.80 -6.45
C GLU A 330 -4.71 28.79 -5.57
N SER A 331 -5.37 27.70 -5.14
CA SER A 331 -4.71 26.59 -4.45
C SER A 331 -3.62 25.95 -5.33
N GLN A 332 -3.92 25.74 -6.62
CA GLN A 332 -2.93 25.24 -7.57
C GLN A 332 -1.72 26.18 -7.68
N ARG A 333 -1.93 27.50 -7.70
CA ARG A 333 -0.86 28.51 -7.72
C ARG A 333 0.00 28.46 -6.47
N LYS A 334 -0.59 28.34 -5.28
CA LYS A 334 0.16 28.15 -4.01
C LYS A 334 1.03 26.88 -4.06
N SER A 335 0.49 25.78 -4.59
CA SER A 335 1.25 24.54 -4.81
C SER A 335 2.40 24.73 -5.81
N ILE A 336 2.20 25.45 -6.93
CA ILE A 336 3.25 25.78 -7.90
C ILE A 336 4.36 26.60 -7.24
N GLU A 337 4.01 27.66 -6.50
CA GLU A 337 4.97 28.51 -5.80
C GLU A 337 5.78 27.71 -4.78
N PHE A 338 5.12 26.81 -4.05
CA PHE A 338 5.81 25.99 -3.07
C PHE A 338 6.72 24.95 -3.71
N MET A 339 6.30 24.28 -4.78
CA MET A 339 7.16 23.40 -5.58
C MET A 339 8.39 24.16 -6.12
N LYS A 340 8.21 25.38 -6.65
CA LYS A 340 9.32 26.25 -7.10
C LYS A 340 10.30 26.54 -5.97
N TRP A 341 9.79 26.86 -4.78
CA TRP A 341 10.63 27.11 -3.60
C TRP A 341 11.45 25.87 -3.20
N ILE A 342 10.83 24.69 -3.16
CA ILE A 342 11.51 23.41 -2.84
C ILE A 342 12.65 23.16 -3.84
N MET A 343 12.37 23.27 -5.14
CA MET A 343 13.37 23.05 -6.19
C MET A 343 14.52 24.06 -6.08
N LYS A 344 14.22 25.34 -5.80
CA LYS A 344 15.24 26.38 -5.61
C LYS A 344 16.16 26.09 -4.43
N LYS A 345 15.65 25.46 -3.37
CA LYS A 345 16.45 25.03 -2.21
C LYS A 345 17.31 23.79 -2.47
N GLY A 346 17.07 23.07 -3.57
CA GLY A 346 17.79 21.84 -3.91
C GLY A 346 17.01 20.55 -3.63
N GLY A 347 15.71 20.66 -3.33
CA GLY A 347 14.82 19.50 -3.22
C GLY A 347 14.31 19.01 -4.58
N LYS A 348 13.93 17.73 -4.62
CA LYS A 348 13.19 17.13 -5.73
C LYS A 348 11.70 17.08 -5.43
N VAL A 349 10.89 17.27 -6.47
CA VAL A 349 9.43 17.16 -6.36
C VAL A 349 8.96 15.92 -7.13
N ARG A 350 8.00 15.20 -6.55
CA ARG A 350 7.25 14.14 -7.22
C ARG A 350 5.77 14.50 -7.25
N ALA A 351 5.19 14.56 -8.44
CA ALA A 351 3.80 14.91 -8.62
C ALA A 351 2.95 13.70 -9.03
N HIS A 352 1.83 13.55 -8.35
CA HIS A 352 0.80 12.56 -8.63
C HIS A 352 -0.53 13.25 -8.88
N TYR A 353 -1.39 12.68 -9.72
CA TYR A 353 -2.76 13.16 -9.86
C TYR A 353 -3.66 12.43 -8.87
N PHE A 354 -4.61 13.14 -8.26
CA PHE A 354 -5.59 12.54 -7.35
C PHE A 354 -6.35 11.41 -8.08
N MET A 355 -6.51 10.28 -7.39
CA MET A 355 -7.29 9.15 -7.88
C MET A 355 -8.34 8.80 -6.82
N PRO A 356 -9.63 8.69 -7.20
CA PRO A 356 -10.69 8.31 -6.28
C PRO A 356 -10.58 6.83 -5.92
N LEU A 357 -9.80 6.53 -4.88
CA LEU A 357 -9.57 5.15 -4.42
C LEU A 357 -10.77 4.67 -3.59
N PRO A 358 -11.32 3.47 -3.86
CA PRO A 358 -12.42 2.92 -3.07
C PRO A 358 -11.99 2.64 -1.63
N GLY A 359 -12.94 2.67 -0.69
CA GLY A 359 -12.65 2.48 0.74
C GLY A 359 -11.96 3.70 1.38
N THR A 360 -12.05 4.87 0.75
CA THR A 360 -11.57 6.15 1.31
C THR A 360 -12.73 7.16 1.41
N PRO A 361 -12.68 8.16 2.31
CA PRO A 361 -13.69 9.20 2.38
C PRO A 361 -13.87 9.99 1.09
N TRP A 362 -12.79 10.12 0.29
CA TRP A 362 -12.81 10.78 -1.01
C TRP A 362 -13.09 9.85 -2.19
N ALA A 363 -13.51 8.61 -1.94
CA ALA A 363 -13.79 7.65 -3.00
C ALA A 363 -14.78 8.19 -4.05
N ARG A 364 -15.82 8.93 -3.63
CA ARG A 364 -16.83 9.52 -4.53
C ARG A 364 -16.55 10.97 -4.94
N CYS A 365 -15.46 11.57 -4.47
CA CYS A 365 -15.17 12.96 -4.81
C CYS A 365 -14.58 13.08 -6.21
N LYS A 366 -15.01 14.11 -6.94
CA LYS A 366 -14.54 14.36 -8.30
C LYS A 366 -13.16 15.03 -8.26
N PRO A 367 -12.19 14.56 -9.05
CA PRO A 367 -10.91 15.25 -9.19
C PRO A 367 -11.09 16.63 -9.84
N SER A 368 -10.36 17.64 -9.38
CA SER A 368 -10.36 18.96 -10.04
C SER A 368 -9.50 18.92 -11.32
N PRO A 369 -9.89 19.65 -12.38
CA PRO A 369 -9.05 19.82 -13.54
C PRO A 369 -7.80 20.65 -13.19
N LEU A 370 -6.67 20.30 -13.78
CA LEU A 370 -5.47 21.12 -13.66
C LEU A 370 -5.63 22.40 -14.50
N SER A 371 -5.24 23.54 -13.94
CA SER A 371 -5.16 24.81 -14.67
C SER A 371 -4.13 24.73 -15.78
N GLU A 372 -4.25 25.59 -16.78
CA GLU A 372 -3.25 25.66 -17.86
C GLU A 372 -1.86 26.04 -17.33
N GLU A 373 -1.80 26.85 -16.27
CA GLU A 373 -0.54 27.16 -15.59
C GLU A 373 0.08 25.91 -14.96
N MET A 374 -0.69 25.12 -14.21
CA MET A 374 -0.22 23.89 -13.57
C MET A 374 0.28 22.87 -14.60
N LYS A 375 -0.47 22.64 -15.69
CA LYS A 375 -0.06 21.72 -16.76
C LYS A 375 1.27 22.14 -17.39
N LYS A 376 1.40 23.42 -17.76
CA LYS A 376 2.63 23.97 -18.36
C LYS A 376 3.80 23.89 -17.38
N PHE A 377 3.56 24.19 -16.11
CA PHE A 377 4.57 24.13 -15.06
C PHE A 377 5.10 22.69 -14.89
N LEU A 378 4.20 21.73 -14.66
CA LEU A 378 4.58 20.32 -14.47
C LEU A 378 5.32 19.79 -15.69
N GLY A 379 4.80 19.99 -16.90
CA GLY A 379 5.45 19.55 -18.13
C GLY A 379 6.85 20.14 -18.34
N ARG A 380 7.00 21.45 -18.12
CA ARG A 380 8.30 22.13 -18.29
C ARG A 380 9.33 21.69 -17.26
N MET A 381 8.93 21.53 -16.00
CA MET A 381 9.85 21.12 -14.93
C MET A 381 10.22 19.63 -15.04
N ALA A 382 9.29 18.80 -15.52
CA ALA A 382 9.55 17.39 -15.82
C ALA A 382 10.59 17.22 -16.94
N ALA A 383 10.44 17.98 -18.04
CA ALA A 383 11.41 17.96 -19.14
C ALA A 383 12.83 18.37 -18.69
N LYS A 384 12.92 19.19 -17.63
CA LYS A 384 14.19 19.61 -17.02
C LYS A 384 14.70 18.65 -15.93
N GLY A 385 13.96 17.58 -15.61
CA GLY A 385 14.33 16.59 -14.59
C GLY A 385 14.13 17.04 -13.14
N TYR A 386 13.43 18.16 -12.89
CA TYR A 386 13.16 18.65 -11.53
C TYR A 386 11.89 18.05 -10.91
N ILE A 387 10.94 17.64 -11.75
CA ILE A 387 9.72 16.95 -11.32
C ILE A 387 9.72 15.54 -11.90
N GLU A 388 9.53 14.56 -11.02
CA GLU A 388 9.28 13.17 -11.37
C GLU A 388 7.81 12.83 -11.07
N GLY A 389 7.30 11.70 -11.53
CA GLY A 389 5.94 11.26 -11.20
C GLY A 389 5.14 10.76 -12.39
N SER A 390 3.85 10.49 -12.16
CA SER A 390 2.98 9.82 -13.14
C SER A 390 1.66 10.56 -13.37
N TRP A 391 1.57 11.84 -13.00
CA TRP A 391 0.33 12.62 -13.08
C TRP A 391 -0.35 12.55 -14.46
N GLY A 392 0.43 12.60 -15.55
CA GLY A 392 -0.12 12.52 -16.91
C GLY A 392 -0.90 11.23 -17.18
N VAL A 393 -0.35 10.07 -16.80
CA VAL A 393 -1.02 8.76 -16.93
C VAL A 393 -2.17 8.64 -15.91
N GLN A 394 -1.97 9.20 -14.71
CA GLN A 394 -2.95 9.15 -13.62
C GLN A 394 -4.21 9.97 -13.90
N ILE A 395 -4.16 11.01 -14.75
CA ILE A 395 -5.37 11.76 -15.16
C ILE A 395 -6.36 10.83 -15.87
N GLU A 396 -5.91 10.06 -16.86
CA GLU A 396 -6.79 9.14 -17.59
C GLU A 396 -7.26 7.98 -16.71
N LEU A 397 -6.37 7.46 -15.88
CA LEU A 397 -6.72 6.43 -14.90
C LEU A 397 -7.75 6.94 -13.89
N SER A 398 -7.60 8.17 -13.38
CA SER A 398 -8.56 8.78 -12.46
C SER A 398 -9.95 8.91 -13.08
N LYS A 399 -10.05 9.27 -14.37
CA LYS A 399 -11.34 9.31 -15.08
C LYS A 399 -11.99 7.93 -15.16
N LYS A 400 -11.20 6.88 -15.43
CA LYS A 400 -11.70 5.51 -15.47
C LYS A 400 -12.16 5.03 -14.08
N LEU A 401 -11.36 5.34 -13.05
CA LEU A 401 -11.70 5.04 -11.66
C LEU A 401 -12.97 5.77 -11.21
N GLN A 402 -13.15 7.03 -11.60
CA GLN A 402 -14.37 7.77 -11.30
C GLN A 402 -15.61 7.05 -11.87
N LYS A 403 -15.58 6.61 -13.12
CA LYS A 403 -16.68 5.84 -13.73
C LYS A 403 -16.93 4.53 -12.98
N LEU A 404 -15.86 3.80 -12.64
CA LEU A 404 -15.95 2.58 -11.85
C LEU A 404 -16.64 2.83 -10.51
N ILE A 405 -16.29 3.93 -9.83
CA ILE A 405 -16.91 4.31 -8.57
C ILE A 405 -18.38 4.69 -8.75
N GLU A 406 -18.70 5.51 -9.74
CA GLU A 406 -20.08 5.95 -10.03
C GLU A 406 -21.00 4.76 -10.34
N GLU A 407 -20.49 3.73 -11.01
CA GLU A 407 -21.26 2.56 -11.44
C GLU A 407 -21.36 1.46 -10.37
N PHE A 408 -20.27 1.20 -9.62
CA PHE A 408 -20.17 -0.01 -8.79
C PHE A 408 -19.89 0.24 -7.31
N TYR A 409 -19.59 1.46 -6.89
CA TYR A 409 -19.18 1.72 -5.51
C TYR A 409 -20.37 1.85 -4.56
N GLU A 410 -20.63 0.75 -3.87
CA GLU A 410 -21.48 0.70 -2.69
C GLU A 410 -20.73 1.23 -1.46
N GLU A 411 -21.45 1.55 -0.38
CA GLU A 411 -20.79 1.87 0.89
C GLU A 411 -19.91 0.69 1.33
N SER A 412 -18.61 0.93 1.32
CA SER A 412 -17.61 -0.08 1.63
C SER A 412 -17.65 -0.39 3.12
N PRO A 413 -17.69 -1.69 3.52
CA PRO A 413 -17.46 -2.03 4.90
C PRO A 413 -16.01 -1.61 5.20
N SER A 414 -15.77 -0.85 6.27
CA SER A 414 -14.43 -0.37 6.63
C SER A 414 -14.05 -0.81 8.05
N TYR A 415 -12.77 -0.67 8.37
CA TYR A 415 -12.23 -0.97 9.69
C TYR A 415 -12.95 -0.24 10.86
N VAL A 416 -13.68 0.84 10.58
CA VAL A 416 -14.40 1.67 11.57
C VAL A 416 -15.92 1.74 11.31
N GLY A 417 -16.47 0.82 10.52
CA GLY A 417 -17.89 0.86 10.13
C GLY A 417 -18.12 1.71 8.88
N ASN A 418 -19.21 2.48 8.83
CA ASN A 418 -19.56 3.28 7.67
C ASN A 418 -18.65 4.50 7.53
N LEU A 419 -18.00 4.64 6.38
CA LEU A 419 -17.19 5.82 6.05
C LEU A 419 -18.12 7.00 5.77
N ARG A 420 -18.03 8.06 6.58
CA ARG A 420 -18.66 9.34 6.23
C ARG A 420 -17.99 9.88 4.98
N GLN A 421 -18.76 10.04 3.92
CA GLN A 421 -18.30 10.69 2.70
C GLN A 421 -18.13 12.18 2.98
N VAL A 422 -17.00 12.73 2.56
CA VAL A 422 -16.67 14.14 2.75
C VAL A 422 -16.17 14.68 1.43
N CYS A 423 -17.06 15.30 0.67
CA CYS A 423 -16.72 16.25 -0.38
C CYS A 423 -17.37 17.59 0.02
#